data_AF-A0A7V4GAL1-F1
#
_entry.id   AF-A0A7V4GAL1-F1
#
_cell.length_a   1.000
_cell.length_b   1.000
_cell.length_c   1.000
_cell.angle_alpha   90.00
_cell.angle_beta   90.00
_cell.angle_gamma   90.00
#
_symmetry.space_group_name_H-M   'P 1'
#
loop_
_entity.id
_entity.type
_entity.pdbx_description
1 polymer ?
#
loop_
_entity_poly.entity_id
_entity_poly.type
_entity_poly.pdbx_seq_one_letter_code
_entity_poly.pdbx_strand_id
1 'polypeptide(L)'
;MASPLLLGRARPPGRLACSTWRKSTTTACRPQARAATAPAPARRTAAPAEYDAHGTWVGAESAAAEVVPGPVGELSVLWDAYVGRWLMTYLDESAGRIELREAPDPAGPWGEPWELVSSADYPGLYGAFLSPRLQEDY
;
A
#
# COMPACT_ATOMS: atom_id res chain seq x y z
N MET A 1 12.46 -18.07 32.94
CA MET A 1 11.57 -16.91 32.75
C MET A 1 12.11 -16.14 31.56
N ALA A 2 11.45 -16.22 30.40
CA ALA A 2 11.90 -15.57 29.18
C ALA A 2 10.90 -14.46 28.83
N SER A 3 11.39 -13.22 28.80
CA SER A 3 10.63 -12.05 28.37
C SER A 3 10.23 -12.19 26.89
N PRO A 4 8.98 -11.92 26.52
CA PRO A 4 8.61 -11.77 25.13
C PRO A 4 9.07 -10.38 24.63
N LEU A 5 9.94 -10.37 23.62
CA LEU A 5 10.21 -9.19 22.80
C LEU A 5 8.91 -8.77 22.11
N LEU A 6 8.25 -7.72 22.62
CA LEU A 6 7.26 -6.97 21.85
C LEU A 6 8.00 -6.23 20.73
N LEU A 7 7.86 -6.69 19.49
CA LEU A 7 8.19 -5.89 18.31
C LEU A 7 6.87 -5.40 17.69
N GLY A 8 6.24 -4.44 18.37
CA GLY A 8 5.07 -3.72 17.87
C GLY A 8 5.48 -2.32 17.40
N ARG A 9 4.91 -1.89 16.28
CA ARG A 9 5.16 -0.66 15.49
C ARG A 9 6.33 -0.79 14.51
N ALA A 10 5.98 -0.82 13.23
CA ALA A 10 6.87 -0.38 12.16
C ALA A 10 7.23 1.09 12.46
N ARG A 11 8.38 1.29 13.09
CA ARG A 11 9.03 2.59 13.27
C ARG A 11 9.42 3.09 11.87
N PRO A 12 9.27 4.39 11.54
CA PRO A 12 9.65 4.90 10.23
C PRO A 12 11.10 4.49 9.95
N PRO A 13 11.37 3.83 8.81
CA PRO A 13 12.70 3.29 8.60
C PRO A 13 13.64 4.43 8.23
N GLY A 14 14.50 4.80 9.16
CA GLY A 14 15.85 5.19 8.77
C GLY A 14 16.48 3.98 8.10
N ARG A 15 16.47 3.97 6.77
CA ARG A 15 16.84 2.89 5.80
C ARG A 15 15.64 2.09 5.28
N LEU A 16 15.07 2.57 4.16
CA LEU A 16 14.35 1.84 3.10
C LEU A 16 13.98 0.39 3.46
N ALA A 17 12.84 0.21 4.15
CA ALA A 17 12.20 -1.10 4.25
C ALA A 17 11.29 -1.26 3.04
N CYS A 18 11.65 -2.15 2.12
CA CYS A 18 10.76 -2.56 1.03
C CYS A 18 9.66 -3.45 1.63
N SER A 19 8.50 -2.86 1.94
CA SER A 19 7.29 -3.60 2.32
C SER A 19 6.59 -4.11 1.06
N THR A 20 6.36 -5.41 0.98
CA THR A 20 5.64 -6.04 -0.13
C THR A 20 4.14 -5.91 0.09
N TRP A 21 3.49 -5.00 -0.65
CA TRP A 21 2.04 -4.81 -0.64
C TRP A 21 1.37 -5.73 -1.68
N ARG A 22 0.26 -6.38 -1.30
CA ARG A 22 -0.48 -7.30 -2.19
C ARG A 22 -1.85 -6.72 -2.50
N LYS A 23 -2.11 -6.46 -3.78
CA LYS A 23 -3.47 -6.29 -4.32
C LYS A 23 -4.14 -7.66 -4.34
N SER A 24 -5.34 -7.77 -3.75
CA SER A 24 -6.17 -8.96 -3.90
C SER A 24 -7.28 -8.70 -4.90
N THR A 25 -7.46 -9.63 -5.83
CA THR A 25 -8.55 -9.62 -6.81
C THR A 25 -9.37 -10.89 -6.61
N THR A 26 -10.12 -10.96 -5.50
CA THR A 26 -11.08 -12.06 -5.36
C THR A 26 -12.26 -11.78 -6.29
N THR A 27 -12.46 -12.67 -7.27
CA THR A 27 -13.29 -12.62 -8.50
C THR A 27 -14.79 -12.27 -8.36
N ALA A 28 -15.28 -11.72 -7.24
CA ALA A 28 -16.70 -11.37 -7.07
C ALA A 28 -16.98 -9.98 -6.46
N CYS A 29 -15.96 -9.24 -6.01
CA CYS A 29 -16.09 -7.85 -5.57
C CYS A 29 -15.05 -6.98 -6.30
N ARG A 30 -15.36 -5.71 -6.51
CA ARG A 30 -14.47 -4.71 -7.16
C ARG A 30 -13.02 -4.83 -6.65
N PRO A 31 -11.99 -4.59 -7.48
CA PRO A 31 -10.61 -4.66 -7.02
C PRO A 31 -10.35 -3.61 -5.94
N GLN A 32 -9.94 -4.03 -4.75
CA GLN A 32 -9.74 -3.18 -3.56
C GLN A 32 -8.30 -3.27 -3.06
N ALA A 33 -7.86 -2.27 -2.30
CA ALA A 33 -6.59 -2.31 -1.59
C ALA A 33 -6.76 -2.90 -0.18
N ARG A 34 -5.82 -3.75 0.23
CA ARG A 34 -5.73 -4.35 1.58
C ARG A 34 -4.27 -4.27 2.05
N ALA A 35 -4.07 -4.02 3.33
CA ALA A 35 -2.73 -3.99 3.92
C ALA A 35 -2.23 -5.41 4.23
N ALA A 36 -0.97 -5.68 3.90
CA ALA A 36 -0.31 -6.95 4.21
C ALA A 36 1.14 -6.70 4.61
N THR A 37 1.66 -7.51 5.52
CA THR A 37 3.09 -7.52 5.86
C THR A 37 3.72 -8.86 5.54
N ALA A 38 4.95 -8.81 5.04
CA ALA A 38 5.83 -9.96 4.91
C ALA A 38 7.20 -9.64 5.53
N PRO A 39 7.86 -10.61 6.19
CA PRO A 39 9.22 -10.41 6.69
C PRO A 39 10.21 -10.16 5.53
N ALA A 40 11.24 -9.35 5.78
CA ALA A 40 12.32 -9.06 4.82
C ALA A 40 12.97 -10.35 4.26
N PRO A 41 13.49 -10.36 3.03
CA PRO A 41 13.79 -11.62 2.33
C PRO A 41 15.05 -12.31 2.89
N ALA A 42 14.86 -13.16 3.90
CA ALA A 42 15.74 -14.30 4.13
C ALA A 42 15.28 -15.44 3.20
N ARG A 43 15.99 -15.62 2.09
CA ARG A 43 16.06 -16.87 1.30
C ARG A 43 14.72 -17.52 0.93
N ARG A 44 14.16 -17.13 -0.22
CA ARG A 44 13.31 -17.90 -1.17
C ARG A 44 12.41 -19.04 -0.63
N THR A 45 11.72 -18.79 0.47
CA THR A 45 10.46 -19.46 0.84
C THR A 45 9.51 -18.35 1.26
N ALA A 46 8.37 -18.24 0.60
CA ALA A 46 7.34 -17.29 1.02
C ALA A 46 6.89 -17.67 2.44
N ALA A 47 7.25 -16.86 3.43
CA ALA A 47 6.57 -16.89 4.72
C ALA A 47 5.08 -16.58 4.48
N PRO A 48 4.15 -17.16 5.26
CA PRO A 48 2.73 -16.84 5.12
C PRO A 48 2.57 -15.33 5.34
N ALA A 49 1.90 -14.67 4.39
CA ALA A 49 1.56 -13.26 4.53
C ALA A 49 0.50 -13.13 5.64
N GLU A 50 0.64 -12.08 6.45
CA GLU A 50 -0.40 -11.66 7.38
C GLU A 50 -1.08 -10.41 6.82
N TYR A 51 -2.38 -10.29 7.07
CA TYR A 51 -3.23 -9.23 6.57
C TYR A 51 -3.84 -8.45 7.74
N ASP A 52 -3.94 -7.14 7.60
CA ASP A 52 -4.61 -6.32 8.63
C ASP A 52 -6.13 -6.51 8.56
N ALA A 53 -6.73 -6.79 9.71
CA ALA A 53 -8.17 -6.86 9.93
C ALA A 53 -8.54 -5.89 11.06
N HIS A 54 -8.41 -4.58 10.80
CA HIS A 54 -8.67 -3.50 11.77
C HIS A 54 -7.76 -3.55 13.00
N GLY A 55 -6.44 -3.61 12.77
CA GLY A 55 -5.42 -3.64 13.82
C GLY A 55 -5.09 -5.04 14.34
N THR A 56 -5.73 -6.08 13.81
CA THR A 56 -5.40 -7.49 14.09
C THR A 56 -4.82 -8.15 12.84
N TRP A 57 -3.65 -8.78 12.97
CA TRP A 57 -3.01 -9.48 11.87
C TRP A 57 -3.54 -10.91 11.76
N VAL A 58 -4.03 -11.29 10.58
CA VAL A 58 -4.62 -12.61 10.30
C VAL A 58 -3.94 -13.26 9.10
N GLY A 59 -3.82 -14.60 9.10
CA GLY A 59 -3.24 -15.34 7.98
C GLY A 59 -4.16 -15.53 6.77
N ALA A 60 -5.41 -15.04 6.85
CA ALA A 60 -6.43 -15.21 5.82
C ALA A 60 -6.74 -13.89 5.10
N GLU A 61 -6.44 -13.83 3.81
CA GLU A 61 -6.65 -12.65 2.96
C GLU A 61 -8.13 -12.22 2.88
N SER A 62 -9.05 -13.19 2.91
CA SER A 62 -10.49 -12.95 2.89
C SER A 62 -11.01 -12.22 4.14
N ALA A 63 -10.28 -12.29 5.24
CA ALA A 63 -10.61 -11.62 6.49
C ALA A 63 -9.97 -10.23 6.61
N ALA A 64 -9.15 -9.81 5.64
CA ALA A 64 -8.50 -8.51 5.68
C ALA A 64 -9.52 -7.36 5.60
N ALA A 65 -9.19 -6.23 6.21
CA ALA A 65 -9.93 -4.99 6.09
C ALA A 65 -9.60 -4.31 4.76
N GLU A 66 -10.62 -3.71 4.16
CA GLU A 66 -10.47 -2.80 3.03
C GLU A 66 -9.86 -1.48 3.51
N VAL A 67 -8.79 -1.01 2.86
CA VAL A 67 -8.12 0.26 3.22
C VAL A 67 -8.48 1.41 2.30
N VAL A 68 -8.84 1.12 1.04
CA VAL A 68 -9.30 2.11 0.04
C VAL A 68 -10.37 1.46 -0.84
N PRO A 69 -11.48 2.17 -1.13
CA PRO A 69 -12.53 1.67 -2.02
C PRO A 69 -12.05 1.48 -3.45
N GLY A 70 -12.54 0.39 -4.07
CA GLY A 70 -12.24 0.03 -5.46
C GLY A 70 -13.10 0.74 -6.50
N PRO A 71 -12.66 0.75 -7.78
CA PRO A 71 -11.61 -0.09 -8.34
C PRO A 71 -10.19 0.48 -8.20
N VAL A 72 -9.25 -0.35 -7.73
CA VAL A 72 -7.83 -0.01 -7.60
C VAL A 72 -7.00 -0.74 -8.65
N GLY A 73 -6.48 -0.03 -9.65
CA GLY A 73 -5.53 -0.53 -10.66
C GLY A 73 -4.08 -0.18 -10.31
N GLU A 74 -3.16 -1.15 -10.41
CA GLU A 74 -1.70 -0.88 -10.46
C GLU A 74 -1.13 -0.01 -9.34
N LEU A 75 -1.57 -0.33 -8.12
CA LEU A 75 -1.24 0.41 -6.93
C LEU A 75 0.26 0.40 -6.61
N SER A 76 0.77 1.59 -6.26
CA SER A 76 2.11 1.81 -5.73
C SER A 76 2.01 2.55 -4.40
N VAL A 77 2.81 2.16 -3.42
CA VAL A 77 2.85 2.79 -2.10
C VAL A 77 4.30 3.04 -1.72
N LEU A 78 4.61 4.24 -1.25
CA LEU A 78 5.90 4.59 -0.69
C LEU A 78 5.78 5.48 0.54
N TRP A 79 6.84 5.55 1.32
CA TRP A 79 6.98 6.55 2.39
C TRP A 79 7.71 7.77 1.85
N ASP A 80 7.14 8.95 2.03
CA ASP A 80 7.79 10.21 1.73
C ASP A 80 8.29 10.88 3.00
N ALA A 81 9.62 11.02 3.12
CA ALA A 81 10.25 11.58 4.30
C ALA A 81 10.13 13.11 4.37
N TYR A 82 9.96 13.79 3.23
CA TYR A 82 9.82 15.24 3.16
C TYR A 82 8.43 15.66 3.68
N VAL A 83 7.39 14.97 3.23
CA VAL A 83 6.00 15.19 3.69
C VAL A 83 5.73 14.47 5.03
N GLY A 84 6.52 13.44 5.36
CA GLY A 84 6.34 12.64 6.56
C GLY A 84 5.05 11.79 6.51
N ARG A 85 4.72 11.28 5.32
CA ARG A 85 3.47 10.55 5.04
C ARG A 85 3.72 9.35 4.13
N TRP A 86 2.85 8.36 4.22
CA TRP A 86 2.72 7.33 3.18
C TRP A 86 1.94 7.91 2.01
N LEU A 87 2.46 7.71 0.81
CA LEU A 87 1.82 8.08 -0.45
C LEU A 87 1.35 6.80 -1.15
N MET A 88 0.15 6.84 -1.69
CA MET A 88 -0.41 5.78 -2.53
C MET A 88 -0.85 6.38 -3.85
N THR A 89 -0.39 5.82 -4.96
CA THR A 89 -0.93 6.12 -6.29
C THR A 89 -1.51 4.87 -6.93
N TYR A 90 -2.62 5.05 -7.64
CA TYR A 90 -3.27 3.98 -8.38
C TYR A 90 -4.14 4.55 -9.50
N LEU A 91 -4.47 3.72 -10.48
CA LEU A 91 -5.45 4.02 -11.51
C LEU A 91 -6.86 3.71 -10.96
N ASP A 92 -7.69 4.74 -10.84
CA ASP A 92 -9.14 4.58 -10.70
C ASP A 92 -9.73 4.50 -12.11
N GLU A 93 -9.95 3.28 -12.59
CA GLU A 93 -10.54 3.03 -13.90
C GLU A 93 -11.97 3.57 -14.03
N SER A 94 -12.71 3.64 -12.91
CA SER A 94 -14.10 4.12 -12.93
C SER A 94 -14.18 5.64 -13.08
N ALA A 95 -13.22 6.35 -12.48
CA ALA A 95 -13.08 7.79 -12.64
C ALA A 95 -12.21 8.18 -13.84
N GLY A 96 -11.49 7.24 -14.45
CA GLY A 96 -10.60 7.48 -15.58
C GLY A 96 -9.43 8.40 -15.21
N ARG A 97 -8.86 8.25 -14.01
CA ARG A 97 -7.76 9.10 -13.52
C ARG A 97 -6.75 8.32 -12.68
N ILE A 98 -5.52 8.80 -12.65
CA ILE A 98 -4.55 8.37 -11.63
C ILE A 98 -4.75 9.28 -10.41
N GLU A 99 -4.91 8.65 -9.26
CA GLU A 99 -5.11 9.34 -7.98
C GLU A 99 -3.89 9.21 -7.09
N LEU A 100 -3.71 10.18 -6.20
CA LEU A 100 -2.79 10.18 -5.07
C LEU A 100 -3.59 10.23 -3.77
N ARG A 101 -3.20 9.42 -2.78
CA ARG A 101 -3.71 9.50 -1.40
C ARG A 101 -2.53 9.55 -0.43
N GLU A 102 -2.77 10.17 0.73
CA GLU A 102 -1.81 10.18 1.83
C GLU A 102 -2.36 9.48 3.08
N ALA A 103 -1.47 8.91 3.90
CA ALA A 103 -1.81 8.31 5.19
C ALA A 103 -0.68 8.47 6.22
N PRO A 104 -1.01 8.51 7.53
CA PRO A 104 0.00 8.47 8.60
C PRO A 104 0.63 7.08 8.78
N ASP A 105 -0.09 6.01 8.42
CA ASP A 105 0.30 4.61 8.56
C ASP A 105 -0.08 3.89 7.26
N PRO A 106 0.68 2.89 6.79
CA PRO A 106 0.39 2.29 5.50
C PRO A 106 -0.89 1.43 5.48
N ALA A 107 -1.42 1.03 6.64
CA ALA A 107 -2.75 0.44 6.75
C ALA A 107 -3.87 1.49 6.76
N GLY A 108 -3.52 2.79 6.71
CA GLY A 108 -4.44 3.91 6.76
C GLY A 108 -4.54 4.56 8.15
N PRO A 109 -5.54 5.42 8.38
CA PRO A 109 -6.59 5.78 7.43
C PRO A 109 -6.02 6.56 6.23
N TRP A 110 -6.41 6.16 5.03
CA TRP A 110 -6.07 6.88 3.81
C TRP A 110 -7.00 8.06 3.63
N GLY A 111 -6.43 9.21 3.27
CA GLY A 111 -7.17 10.43 2.99
C GLY A 111 -7.97 10.37 1.68
N GLU A 112 -8.68 11.46 1.41
CA GLU A 112 -9.37 11.69 0.14
C GLU A 112 -8.40 11.68 -1.05
N PRO A 113 -8.85 11.25 -2.24
CA PRO A 113 -7.99 11.18 -3.41
C PRO A 113 -7.75 12.58 -4.00
N TRP A 114 -6.52 12.80 -4.46
CA TRP A 114 -6.16 13.92 -5.31
C TRP A 114 -5.95 13.41 -6.73
N GLU A 115 -6.58 14.06 -7.71
CA GLU A 115 -6.36 13.76 -9.12
C GLU A 115 -4.95 14.23 -9.53
N LEU A 116 -4.10 13.30 -9.97
CA LEU A 116 -2.79 13.64 -10.53
C LEU A 116 -2.88 13.87 -12.04
N VAL A 117 -3.62 13.02 -12.73
CA VAL A 117 -3.81 13.10 -14.18
C VAL A 117 -5.13 12.45 -14.60
N SER A 118 -5.79 13.08 -15.56
CA SER A 118 -7.06 12.63 -16.14
C SER A 118 -6.89 12.01 -17.52
N SER A 119 -7.66 10.97 -17.80
CA SER A 119 -7.73 10.34 -19.12
C SER A 119 -8.40 11.22 -20.18
N ALA A 120 -9.12 12.28 -19.75
CA ALA A 120 -9.65 13.29 -20.66
C ALA A 120 -8.52 14.04 -21.37
N ASP A 121 -7.42 14.32 -20.65
CA ASP A 121 -6.25 15.00 -21.19
C ASP A 121 -5.24 14.00 -21.81
N TYR A 122 -5.09 12.83 -21.20
CA TYR A 122 -4.14 11.80 -21.61
C TYR A 122 -4.82 10.43 -21.75
N PRO A 123 -5.33 10.08 -22.95
CA PRO A 123 -6.01 8.82 -23.18
C PRO A 123 -5.10 7.61 -22.90
N GLY A 124 -5.65 6.57 -22.24
CA GLY A 124 -4.94 5.31 -21.99
C GLY A 124 -3.97 5.32 -20.81
N LEU A 125 -4.36 5.97 -19.71
CA LEU A 125 -3.57 6.00 -18.47
C LEU A 125 -3.23 4.59 -17.97
N TYR A 126 -1.98 4.42 -17.52
CA TYR A 126 -1.42 3.17 -17.06
C TYR A 126 -0.21 3.43 -16.16
N GLY A 127 0.11 2.53 -15.22
CA GLY A 127 1.40 2.49 -14.54
C GLY A 127 1.64 3.64 -13.56
N ALA A 128 0.80 3.76 -12.53
CA ALA A 128 0.95 4.73 -11.44
C ALA A 128 2.07 4.36 -10.44
N PHE A 129 3.27 4.04 -10.94
CA PHE A 129 4.41 3.57 -10.15
C PHE A 129 5.17 4.72 -9.50
N LEU A 130 5.46 4.60 -8.21
CA LEU A 130 6.34 5.49 -7.48
C LEU A 130 7.71 4.84 -7.27
N SER A 131 8.77 5.54 -7.69
CA SER A 131 10.14 5.07 -7.54
C SER A 131 10.83 5.72 -6.35
N PRO A 132 11.39 4.96 -5.38
CA PRO A 132 12.11 5.54 -4.25
C PRO A 132 13.38 6.28 -4.69
N ARG A 133 13.94 5.96 -5.88
CA ARG A 133 15.10 6.68 -6.42
C ARG A 133 14.81 8.15 -6.74
N LEU A 134 13.56 8.50 -6.99
CA LEU A 134 13.17 9.89 -7.22
C LEU A 134 13.13 10.71 -5.92
N GLN A 135 13.34 10.08 -4.76
CA GLN A 135 13.38 10.73 -3.45
C GLN A 135 14.81 10.96 -2.94
N GLU A 136 15.85 10.48 -3.64
CA GLU A 136 17.24 10.56 -3.15
C GLU A 136 17.93 11.91 -3.42
N ASP A 137 17.30 12.82 -4.17
CA ASP A 137 17.89 14.08 -4.64
C ASP A 137 17.50 15.33 -3.80
N TYR A 138 16.96 15.17 -2.59
CA TYR A 138 16.57 16.27 -1.69
C TYR A 138 17.24 16.22 -0.31
#